data_AF-V8QML5-F1
#
_entry.id   AF-V8QML5-F1
#
_cell.length_a   1.000
_cell.length_b   1.000
_cell.length_c   1.000
_cell.angle_alpha   90.00
_cell.angle_beta   90.00
_cell.angle_gamma   90.00
#
_symmetry.space_group_name_H-M   'P 1'
#
loop_
_entity.id
_entity.type
_entity.pdbx_description
1 polymer ?
#
loop_
_entity_poly.entity_id
_entity_poly.type
_entity_poly.pdbx_seq_one_letter_code
_entity_poly.pdbx_strand_id
1 'polypeptide(L)'
;MTEQQIQIFVSQDGVAQLEVAVDHETAWLSLDQMAALFDRDKSVISRHIRNVFKEEELERKSVVAKNATTASDGKTYQVEHFNLDVIISVGYRVKSLRGVQFRQWATRVLKEHLVQGYSLNQHRLIERGIEFEQAVELLSRTLASQGMISAQGEAVARVISDYARSWSLLQGYDEQALEEIAQNQTDMRPLSLNDALAAIAELKQTLIDKGEATELFGLVRGDGLASALATIEQGFGEELFYPNVASRASHLLYFLIKNHALADGNKRCGSFLFLWYLRRNQNFLARPVDQLINDNTLVALALLVAESQSSQKTLMIRLIEHFILLKKTSENNGKAQ
;
A
#
# COMPACT_ATOMS: atom_id res chain seq x y z
N MET A 1 -27.48 -1.43 -36.17
CA MET A 1 -27.07 -0.42 -35.17
C MET A 1 -25.56 -0.54 -35.06
N THR A 2 -24.80 0.53 -35.26
CA THR A 2 -23.35 0.51 -35.14
C THR A 2 -22.99 0.32 -33.67
N GLU A 3 -22.53 -0.88 -33.32
CA GLU A 3 -21.95 -1.17 -32.01
C GLU A 3 -20.82 -0.17 -31.75
N GLN A 4 -20.92 0.60 -30.66
CA GLN A 4 -19.82 1.45 -30.24
C GLN A 4 -18.65 0.54 -29.82
N GLN A 5 -17.49 0.76 -30.44
CA GLN A 5 -16.27 0.02 -30.14
C GLN A 5 -15.25 0.96 -29.51
N ILE A 6 -14.67 0.54 -28.39
CA ILE A 6 -13.58 1.25 -27.71
C ILE A 6 -12.27 0.58 -28.11
N GLN A 7 -11.36 1.36 -28.70
CA GLN A 7 -10.00 0.91 -28.98
C GLN A 7 -9.19 0.86 -27.69
N ILE A 8 -8.80 -0.35 -27.27
CA ILE A 8 -8.06 -0.56 -26.03
C ILE A 8 -6.56 -0.72 -26.27
N PHE A 9 -6.12 -1.26 -27.42
CA PHE A 9 -4.71 -1.35 -27.80
C PHE A 9 -4.51 -0.98 -29.26
N VAL A 10 -3.46 -0.19 -29.53
CA VAL A 10 -2.96 0.10 -30.88
C VAL A 10 -1.44 -0.08 -30.87
N SER A 11 -0.93 -0.84 -31.82
CA SER A 11 0.50 -1.02 -31.97
C SER A 11 1.20 0.22 -32.53
N GLN A 12 2.52 0.34 -32.35
CA GLN A 12 3.27 1.56 -32.70
C GLN A 12 3.19 1.99 -34.17
N ASP A 13 3.01 1.05 -35.10
CA ASP A 13 2.84 1.32 -36.53
C ASP A 13 1.36 1.48 -36.95
N GLY A 14 0.43 1.44 -35.99
CA GLY A 14 -1.01 1.61 -36.21
C GLY A 14 -1.74 0.41 -36.82
N VAL A 15 -1.02 -0.66 -37.21
CA VAL A 15 -1.60 -1.76 -38.01
C VAL A 15 -2.38 -2.76 -37.16
N ALA A 16 -1.89 -3.11 -35.97
CA ALA A 16 -2.55 -4.05 -35.07
C ALA A 16 -3.37 -3.29 -34.02
N GLN A 17 -4.65 -3.63 -33.90
CA GLN A 17 -5.58 -2.97 -33.00
C GLN A 17 -6.44 -4.00 -32.26
N LEU A 18 -6.74 -3.71 -30.99
CA LEU A 18 -7.69 -4.47 -30.18
C LEU A 18 -8.84 -3.54 -29.80
N GLU A 19 -10.04 -3.95 -30.17
CA GLU A 19 -11.28 -3.21 -29.95
C GLU A 19 -12.22 -4.01 -29.04
N VAL A 20 -12.92 -3.31 -28.17
CA VAL A 20 -13.93 -3.86 -27.26
C VAL A 20 -15.28 -3.30 -27.66
N ALA A 21 -16.26 -4.18 -27.91
CA ALA A 21 -17.64 -3.75 -28.05
C ALA A 21 -18.16 -3.30 -26.68
N VAL A 22 -18.72 -2.08 -26.61
CA VAL A 22 -19.20 -1.46 -25.36
C VAL A 22 -20.23 -2.35 -24.65
N ASP A 23 -21.07 -3.05 -25.41
CA ASP A 23 -22.16 -3.89 -24.89
C ASP A 23 -21.69 -5.22 -24.27
N HIS A 24 -20.42 -5.60 -24.43
CA HIS A 24 -19.90 -6.89 -23.96
C HIS A 24 -18.78 -6.78 -22.93
N GLU A 25 -18.39 -5.57 -22.52
CA GLU A 25 -17.36 -5.28 -21.51
C GLU A 25 -16.01 -6.02 -21.70
N THR A 26 -15.79 -6.68 -22.84
CA THR A 26 -14.61 -7.52 -23.10
C THR A 26 -14.33 -7.66 -24.60
N ALA A 27 -13.09 -7.96 -24.96
CA ALA A 27 -12.68 -8.19 -26.33
C ALA A 27 -12.89 -9.66 -26.72
N TRP A 28 -13.36 -9.91 -27.94
CA TRP A 28 -13.52 -11.26 -28.49
C TRP A 28 -12.80 -11.37 -29.83
N LEU A 29 -11.81 -12.26 -29.91
CA LEU A 29 -11.05 -12.50 -31.14
C LEU A 29 -11.13 -13.95 -31.58
N SER A 30 -11.28 -14.16 -32.89
CA SER A 30 -11.05 -15.46 -33.53
C SER A 30 -9.55 -15.78 -33.58
N LEU A 31 -9.23 -17.05 -33.85
CA LEU A 31 -7.84 -17.50 -34.06
C LEU A 31 -7.10 -16.65 -35.11
N ASP A 32 -7.81 -16.25 -36.16
CA ASP A 32 -7.27 -15.47 -37.27
C ASP A 32 -6.94 -14.03 -36.86
N GLN A 33 -7.83 -13.43 -36.08
CA GLN A 33 -7.61 -12.09 -35.55
C GLN A 33 -6.48 -12.07 -34.53
N MET A 34 -6.36 -13.11 -33.69
CA MET A 34 -5.22 -13.24 -32.76
C MET A 34 -3.89 -13.45 -33.51
N ALA A 35 -3.89 -14.22 -34.60
CA ALA A 35 -2.73 -14.40 -35.46
C ALA A 35 -2.26 -13.06 -36.07
N ALA A 36 -3.20 -12.23 -36.52
CA ALA A 36 -2.92 -10.89 -37.03
C ALA A 36 -2.43 -9.94 -35.92
N LEU A 37 -3.11 -9.91 -34.76
CA LEU A 37 -2.77 -9.06 -33.62
C LEU A 37 -1.32 -9.29 -33.16
N PHE A 38 -0.91 -10.56 -33.07
CA PHE A 38 0.41 -10.93 -32.56
C PHE A 38 1.48 -11.17 -33.63
N ASP A 39 1.14 -10.99 -34.91
CA ASP A 39 2.04 -11.23 -36.05
C ASP A 39 2.71 -12.61 -36.00
N ARG A 40 1.87 -13.65 -35.91
CA ARG A 40 2.28 -15.05 -35.82
C ARG A 40 1.34 -15.98 -36.57
N ASP A 41 1.89 -17.12 -37.00
CA ASP A 41 1.10 -18.14 -37.67
C ASP A 41 -0.04 -18.67 -36.80
N LYS A 42 -1.18 -18.94 -37.44
CA LYS A 42 -2.36 -19.55 -36.80
C LYS A 42 -2.03 -20.83 -36.04
N SER A 43 -1.09 -21.63 -36.56
CA SER A 43 -0.63 -22.88 -35.92
C SER A 43 0.06 -22.62 -34.57
N VAL A 44 0.83 -21.53 -34.47
CA VAL A 44 1.51 -21.12 -33.24
C VAL A 44 0.50 -20.63 -32.22
N ILE A 45 -0.43 -19.76 -32.61
CA ILE A 45 -1.49 -19.26 -31.73
C ILE A 45 -2.37 -20.42 -31.24
N SER A 46 -2.78 -21.32 -32.14
CA SER A 46 -3.59 -22.49 -31.81
C SER A 46 -2.89 -23.39 -30.80
N ARG A 47 -1.57 -23.57 -30.93
CA ARG A 47 -0.76 -24.32 -29.96
C ARG A 47 -0.75 -23.64 -28.60
N HIS A 48 -0.60 -22.31 -28.54
CA HIS A 48 -0.65 -21.58 -27.26
C HIS A 48 -2.02 -21.71 -26.59
N ILE A 49 -3.11 -21.48 -27.32
CA ILE A 49 -4.49 -21.65 -26.82
C ILE A 49 -4.70 -23.07 -26.26
N ARG A 50 -4.23 -24.09 -26.98
CA ARG A 50 -4.32 -25.48 -26.52
C ARG A 50 -3.56 -25.70 -25.21
N ASN A 51 -2.38 -25.11 -25.08
CA ASN A 51 -1.58 -25.22 -23.87
C ASN A 51 -2.25 -24.50 -22.69
N VAL A 52 -2.84 -23.32 -22.90
CA VAL A 52 -3.61 -22.58 -21.87
C VAL A 52 -4.68 -23.47 -21.25
N PHE A 53 -5.45 -24.19 -22.07
CA PHE A 53 -6.47 -25.12 -21.56
C PHE A 53 -5.89 -26.40 -20.97
N LYS A 54 -4.80 -26.93 -21.55
CA LYS A 54 -4.14 -28.16 -21.07
C LYS A 54 -3.46 -27.96 -19.71
N GLU A 55 -2.92 -26.78 -19.48
CA GLU A 55 -2.26 -26.37 -18.23
C GLU A 55 -3.26 -25.88 -17.19
N GLU A 56 -4.57 -25.97 -17.48
CA GLU A 56 -5.67 -25.54 -16.60
C GLU A 56 -5.59 -24.05 -16.19
N GLU A 57 -4.94 -23.22 -17.01
CA GLU A 57 -4.83 -21.77 -16.77
C GLU A 57 -6.21 -21.09 -16.91
N LEU A 58 -7.04 -21.56 -17.85
CA LEU A 58 -8.40 -21.06 -18.06
C LEU A 58 -9.38 -22.22 -18.30
N GLU A 59 -10.62 -22.08 -17.85
CA GLU A 59 -11.68 -23.05 -18.14
C GLU A 59 -12.35 -22.74 -19.48
N ARG A 60 -12.32 -23.69 -20.42
CA ARG A 60 -12.80 -23.48 -21.80
C ARG A 60 -14.26 -23.03 -21.91
N LYS A 61 -15.14 -23.41 -20.96
CA LYS A 61 -16.58 -23.10 -21.01
C LYS A 61 -16.89 -21.63 -20.79
N SER A 62 -16.07 -20.90 -20.04
CA SER A 62 -16.30 -19.49 -19.71
C SER A 62 -15.68 -18.52 -20.72
N VAL A 63 -14.71 -18.97 -21.52
CA VAL A 63 -13.85 -18.10 -22.34
C VAL A 63 -13.92 -18.35 -23.85
N VAL A 64 -14.71 -19.33 -24.30
CA VAL A 64 -14.89 -19.66 -25.72
C VAL A 64 -16.36 -19.53 -26.13
N ALA A 65 -16.61 -18.66 -27.10
CA ALA A 65 -17.90 -18.55 -27.79
C ALA A 65 -17.81 -19.19 -29.18
N LYS A 66 -18.91 -19.79 -29.64
CA LYS A 66 -19.02 -20.33 -31.00
C LYS A 66 -20.00 -19.47 -31.79
N ASN A 67 -19.48 -18.76 -32.78
CA ASN A 67 -20.29 -17.92 -33.65
C ASN A 67 -20.43 -18.60 -35.02
N ALA A 68 -21.68 -18.71 -35.47
CA ALA A 68 -21.99 -19.23 -36.80
C ALA A 68 -21.64 -18.16 -37.85
N THR A 69 -20.67 -18.45 -38.71
CA THR A 69 -20.30 -17.58 -39.83
C THR A 69 -20.71 -18.27 -41.13
N THR A 70 -21.54 -17.62 -41.93
CA THR A 70 -21.89 -18.11 -43.27
C THR A 70 -20.83 -17.65 -44.26
N ALA A 71 -20.08 -18.60 -44.82
CA ALA A 71 -19.09 -18.31 -45.84
C ALA A 71 -19.76 -18.02 -47.20
N SER A 72 -18.99 -17.41 -48.10
CA SER A 72 -19.42 -17.05 -49.46
C SER A 72 -19.78 -18.25 -50.35
N ASP A 73 -19.50 -19.47 -49.90
CA ASP A 73 -19.92 -20.74 -50.52
C ASP A 73 -21.28 -21.26 -50.00
N GLY A 74 -21.97 -20.48 -49.15
CA GLY A 74 -23.26 -20.81 -48.56
C GLY A 74 -23.20 -21.80 -47.39
N LYS A 75 -22.00 -22.20 -46.94
CA LYS A 75 -21.84 -23.10 -45.79
C LYS A 75 -21.66 -22.31 -44.50
N THR A 76 -22.36 -22.74 -43.47
CA THR A 76 -22.20 -22.19 -42.11
C THR A 76 -21.09 -22.93 -41.39
N TYR A 77 -20.03 -22.21 -41.05
CA TYR A 77 -18.93 -22.69 -40.22
C TYR A 77 -19.08 -22.14 -38.81
N GLN A 78 -18.88 -23.00 -37.82
CA GLN A 78 -18.77 -22.59 -36.42
C GLN A 78 -17.35 -22.12 -36.16
N VAL A 79 -17.17 -20.81 -35.96
CA VAL A 79 -15.88 -20.21 -35.65
C VAL A 79 -15.80 -19.96 -34.15
N GLU A 80 -14.70 -20.40 -33.54
CA GLU A 80 -14.44 -20.16 -32.12
C GLU A 80 -13.86 -18.75 -31.94
N HIS A 81 -14.45 -18.01 -31.00
CA HIS A 81 -13.96 -16.73 -30.50
C HIS A 81 -13.49 -16.89 -29.07
N PHE A 82 -12.41 -16.18 -28.74
CA PHE A 82 -11.73 -16.22 -27.47
C PHE A 82 -11.79 -14.84 -26.82
N ASN A 83 -12.15 -14.81 -25.53
CA ASN A 83 -12.29 -13.57 -24.78
C ASN A 83 -10.94 -12.92 -24.44
N LEU A 84 -10.99 -11.77 -23.77
CA LEU A 84 -9.80 -11.00 -23.37
C LEU A 84 -8.81 -11.82 -22.52
N ASP A 85 -9.27 -12.73 -21.66
CA ASP A 85 -8.39 -13.52 -20.79
C ASP A 85 -7.50 -14.45 -21.61
N VAL A 86 -8.08 -15.13 -22.61
CA VAL A 86 -7.31 -15.97 -23.54
C VAL A 86 -6.36 -15.12 -24.39
N ILE A 87 -6.81 -13.93 -24.82
CA ILE A 87 -5.98 -13.00 -25.60
C ILE A 87 -4.77 -12.54 -24.79
N ILE A 88 -4.98 -12.18 -23.52
CA ILE A 88 -3.92 -11.79 -22.59
C ILE A 88 -2.94 -12.94 -22.39
N SER A 89 -3.43 -14.12 -22.01
CA SER A 89 -2.61 -15.31 -21.78
C SER A 89 -1.73 -15.66 -22.98
N VAL A 90 -2.30 -15.67 -24.18
CA VAL A 90 -1.55 -15.91 -25.41
C VAL A 90 -0.55 -14.79 -25.68
N GLY A 91 -0.93 -13.52 -25.49
CA GLY A 91 -0.04 -12.37 -25.67
C GLY A 91 1.22 -12.43 -24.78
N TYR A 92 1.11 -13.03 -23.60
CA TYR A 92 2.26 -13.29 -22.72
C TYR A 92 3.15 -14.44 -23.20
N ARG A 93 2.57 -15.46 -23.83
CA ARG A 93 3.28 -16.65 -24.32
C ARG A 93 3.90 -16.46 -25.72
N VAL A 94 3.43 -15.47 -26.48
CA VAL A 94 3.91 -15.21 -27.85
C VAL A 94 5.24 -14.43 -27.84
N LYS A 95 6.24 -15.03 -28.50
CA LYS A 95 7.53 -14.39 -28.78
C LYS A 95 7.48 -13.66 -30.12
N SER A 96 6.94 -12.45 -30.16
CA SER A 96 6.95 -11.54 -31.32
C SER A 96 7.15 -10.08 -30.87
N LEU A 97 7.50 -9.18 -31.79
CA LEU A 97 7.59 -7.75 -31.50
C LEU A 97 6.22 -7.20 -31.06
N ARG A 98 5.14 -7.65 -31.71
CA ARG A 98 3.75 -7.37 -31.31
C ARG A 98 3.44 -7.85 -29.91
N GLY A 99 3.85 -9.08 -29.56
CA GLY A 99 3.70 -9.61 -28.21
C GLY A 99 4.44 -8.78 -27.17
N VAL A 100 5.64 -8.26 -27.49
CA VAL A 100 6.36 -7.33 -26.61
C VAL A 100 5.58 -6.03 -26.41
N GLN A 101 5.10 -5.42 -27.49
CA GLN A 101 4.30 -4.17 -27.43
C GLN A 101 3.00 -4.37 -26.65
N PHE A 102 2.31 -5.48 -26.88
CA PHE A 102 1.09 -5.84 -26.16
C PHE A 102 1.35 -6.00 -24.66
N ARG A 103 2.43 -6.71 -24.27
CA ARG A 103 2.81 -6.84 -22.85
C ARG A 103 3.16 -5.49 -22.22
N GLN A 104 3.89 -4.63 -22.93
CA GLN A 104 4.20 -3.28 -22.45
C GLN A 104 2.93 -2.46 -22.21
N TRP A 105 1.97 -2.51 -23.14
CA TRP A 105 0.68 -1.88 -23.01
C TRP A 105 -0.12 -2.45 -21.83
N ALA A 106 -0.30 -3.77 -21.76
CA ALA A 106 -1.07 -4.42 -20.69
C ALA A 106 -0.48 -4.10 -19.32
N THR A 107 0.85 -4.14 -19.20
CA THR A 107 1.57 -3.75 -17.98
C THR A 107 1.34 -2.29 -17.63
N ARG A 108 1.36 -1.39 -18.61
CA ARG A 108 1.11 0.05 -18.40
C ARG A 108 -0.33 0.30 -17.94
N VAL A 109 -1.32 -0.30 -18.60
CA VAL A 109 -2.73 -0.19 -18.23
C VAL A 109 -2.97 -0.74 -16.82
N LEU A 110 -2.39 -1.90 -16.49
CA LEU A 110 -2.46 -2.45 -15.14
C LEU A 110 -1.82 -1.51 -14.11
N LYS A 111 -0.64 -0.97 -14.42
CA LYS A 111 0.03 0.02 -13.56
C LYS A 111 -0.82 1.28 -13.38
N GLU A 112 -1.40 1.81 -14.45
CA GLU A 112 -2.29 2.98 -14.41
C GLU A 112 -3.53 2.70 -13.56
N HIS A 113 -4.16 1.53 -13.69
CA HIS A 113 -5.28 1.14 -12.83
C HIS A 113 -4.89 0.90 -11.37
N LEU A 114 -3.72 0.32 -11.11
CA LEU A 114 -3.24 0.14 -9.73
C LEU A 114 -2.78 1.45 -9.10
N VAL A 115 -2.30 2.40 -9.87
CA VAL A 115 -1.84 3.71 -9.36
C VAL A 115 -3.01 4.68 -9.29
N GLN A 116 -3.67 4.98 -10.41
CA GLN A 116 -4.78 5.94 -10.46
C GLN A 116 -6.09 5.35 -9.96
N GLY A 117 -6.37 4.09 -10.28
CA GLY A 117 -7.56 3.41 -9.81
C GLY A 117 -7.53 3.08 -8.32
N TYR A 118 -6.34 2.96 -7.70
CA TYR A 118 -6.21 2.94 -6.24
C TYR A 118 -6.54 4.29 -5.63
N SER A 119 -5.95 5.39 -6.14
CA SER A 119 -6.29 6.75 -5.68
C SER A 119 -7.81 7.02 -5.75
N LEU A 120 -8.49 6.48 -6.76
CA LEU A 120 -9.95 6.63 -6.95
C LEU A 120 -10.82 5.63 -6.16
N ASN A 121 -10.36 4.38 -5.94
CA ASN A 121 -11.16 3.33 -5.26
C ASN A 121 -10.66 2.96 -3.86
N GLN A 122 -9.73 3.71 -3.28
CA GLN A 122 -9.23 3.49 -1.92
C GLN A 122 -10.40 3.36 -0.92
N HIS A 123 -11.40 4.23 -1.04
CA HIS A 123 -12.63 4.17 -0.23
C HIS A 123 -13.37 2.83 -0.37
N ARG A 124 -13.62 2.36 -1.60
CA ARG A 124 -14.36 1.09 -1.84
C ARG A 124 -13.58 -0.16 -1.42
N LEU A 125 -12.26 -0.12 -1.48
CA LEU A 125 -11.40 -1.21 -1.04
C LEU A 125 -11.35 -1.29 0.50
N ILE A 126 -11.23 -0.15 1.17
CA ILE A 126 -11.31 -0.02 2.62
C ILE A 126 -12.70 -0.45 3.15
N GLU A 127 -13.79 -0.04 2.50
CA GLU A 127 -15.15 -0.47 2.83
C GLU A 127 -15.34 -2.00 2.73
N ARG A 128 -14.54 -2.68 1.91
CA ARG A 128 -14.52 -4.14 1.77
C ARG A 128 -13.46 -4.82 2.64
N GLY A 129 -12.74 -4.07 3.47
CA GLY A 129 -11.67 -4.55 4.34
C GLY A 129 -10.39 -4.96 3.62
N ILE A 130 -10.24 -4.59 2.34
CA ILE A 130 -9.08 -4.93 1.51
C ILE A 130 -8.13 -3.74 1.53
N GLU A 131 -7.10 -3.83 2.37
CA GLU A 131 -5.97 -2.89 2.34
C GLU A 131 -5.20 -3.03 1.02
N PHE A 132 -4.67 -1.92 0.51
CA PHE A 132 -3.88 -1.90 -0.73
C PHE A 132 -2.73 -2.92 -0.72
N GLU A 133 -2.04 -3.02 0.42
CA GLU A 133 -0.98 -3.99 0.64
C GLU A 133 -1.48 -5.42 0.44
N GLN A 134 -2.67 -5.74 0.94
CA GLN A 134 -3.28 -7.07 0.78
C GLN A 134 -3.68 -7.32 -0.67
N ALA A 135 -4.20 -6.31 -1.37
CA ALA A 135 -4.53 -6.42 -2.79
C ALA A 135 -3.29 -6.65 -3.66
N VAL A 136 -2.22 -5.88 -3.42
CA VAL A 136 -0.94 -6.02 -4.14
C VAL A 136 -0.25 -7.34 -3.80
N GLU A 137 -0.30 -7.76 -2.53
CA GLU A 137 0.26 -9.04 -2.10
C GLU A 137 -0.50 -10.22 -2.72
N LEU A 138 -1.84 -10.17 -2.73
CA LEU A 138 -2.68 -11.18 -3.37
C LEU A 138 -2.41 -11.25 -4.88
N LEU A 139 -2.34 -10.09 -5.54
CA LEU A 139 -2.00 -10.01 -6.96
C LEU A 139 -0.61 -10.59 -7.23
N SER A 140 0.39 -10.19 -6.45
CA SER A 140 1.77 -10.67 -6.57
C SER A 140 1.84 -12.19 -6.39
N ARG A 141 1.12 -12.73 -5.40
CA ARG A 141 1.04 -14.18 -5.14
C ARG A 141 0.35 -14.92 -6.28
N THR A 142 -0.76 -14.41 -6.81
CA THR A 142 -1.49 -15.02 -7.93
C THR A 142 -0.67 -15.03 -9.21
N LEU A 143 -0.01 -13.91 -9.52
CA LEU A 143 0.80 -13.80 -10.72
C LEU A 143 2.06 -14.69 -10.66
N ALA A 144 2.66 -14.84 -9.47
CA ALA A 144 3.78 -15.77 -9.25
C ALA A 144 3.34 -17.24 -9.27
N SER A 145 2.23 -17.58 -8.60
CA SER A 145 1.75 -18.96 -8.50
C SER A 145 1.28 -19.54 -9.84
N GLN A 146 0.81 -18.68 -10.74
CA GLN A 146 0.40 -19.07 -12.08
C GLN A 146 1.54 -19.06 -13.11
N GLY A 147 2.79 -18.78 -12.70
CA GLY A 147 3.95 -18.73 -13.61
C GLY A 147 3.84 -17.64 -14.68
N MET A 148 2.97 -16.65 -14.46
CA MET A 148 2.63 -15.61 -15.44
C MET A 148 3.65 -14.47 -15.49
N ILE A 149 4.62 -14.44 -14.57
CA ILE A 149 5.65 -13.42 -14.52
C ILE A 149 7.04 -14.02 -14.71
N SER A 150 7.88 -13.34 -15.50
CA SER A 150 9.32 -13.63 -15.52
C SER A 150 9.96 -13.28 -14.16
N ALA A 151 11.14 -13.83 -13.88
CA ALA A 151 11.90 -13.48 -12.66
C ALA A 151 12.08 -11.96 -12.47
N GLN A 152 12.21 -11.20 -13.56
CA GLN A 152 12.29 -9.75 -13.53
C GLN A 152 10.96 -9.10 -13.13
N GLY A 153 9.82 -9.60 -13.61
CA GLY A 153 8.53 -9.03 -13.23
C GLY A 153 8.10 -9.44 -11.81
N GLU A 154 8.51 -10.61 -11.31
CA GLU A 154 8.34 -10.94 -9.88
C GLU A 154 9.12 -9.96 -9.00
N ALA A 155 10.34 -9.60 -9.40
CA ALA A 155 11.12 -8.59 -8.71
C ALA A 155 10.43 -7.21 -8.73
N VAL A 156 9.85 -6.81 -9.86
CA VAL A 156 9.08 -5.56 -9.96
C VAL A 156 7.81 -5.61 -9.08
N ALA A 157 7.07 -6.72 -9.10
CA ALA A 157 5.89 -6.89 -8.26
C ALA A 157 6.24 -6.82 -6.77
N ARG A 158 7.34 -7.45 -6.35
CA ARG A 158 7.87 -7.34 -4.99
C ARG A 158 8.21 -5.90 -4.62
N VAL A 159 8.92 -5.17 -5.48
CA VAL A 159 9.22 -3.75 -5.23
C VAL A 159 7.92 -2.95 -5.08
N ILE A 160 6.93 -3.14 -5.95
CA ILE A 160 5.64 -2.44 -5.82
C ILE A 160 4.96 -2.79 -4.50
N SER A 161 4.97 -4.07 -4.11
CA SER A 161 4.41 -4.53 -2.83
C SER A 161 5.15 -3.95 -1.63
N ASP A 162 6.48 -3.90 -1.68
CA ASP A 162 7.33 -3.42 -0.58
C ASP A 162 7.16 -1.91 -0.37
N TYR A 163 6.93 -1.15 -1.44
CA TYR A 163 6.79 0.32 -1.42
C TYR A 163 5.33 0.81 -1.46
N ALA A 164 4.35 -0.09 -1.59
CA ALA A 164 2.93 0.22 -1.66
C ALA A 164 2.48 1.12 -0.50
N ARG A 165 2.89 0.75 0.72
CA ARG A 165 2.60 1.51 1.93
C ARG A 165 3.22 2.90 1.91
N SER A 166 4.50 2.97 1.56
CA SER A 166 5.24 4.24 1.52
C SER A 166 4.60 5.21 0.53
N TRP A 167 4.15 4.72 -0.63
CA TRP A 167 3.42 5.52 -1.60
C TRP A 167 2.11 6.05 -1.04
N SER A 168 1.29 5.18 -0.43
CA SER A 168 0.00 5.55 0.16
C SER A 168 0.17 6.64 1.24
N LEU A 169 1.20 6.53 2.08
CA LEU A 169 1.50 7.54 3.09
C LEU A 169 1.98 8.87 2.50
N LEU A 170 2.82 8.85 1.46
CA LEU A 170 3.28 10.06 0.78
C LEU A 170 2.10 10.77 0.09
N GLN A 171 1.24 10.02 -0.60
CA GLN A 171 0.07 10.58 -1.24
C GLN A 171 -0.90 11.18 -0.22
N GLY A 172 -1.21 10.45 0.86
CA GLY A 172 -2.08 10.96 1.93
C GLY A 172 -1.49 12.18 2.62
N TYR A 173 -0.16 12.28 2.71
CA TYR A 173 0.51 13.48 3.21
C TYR A 173 0.32 14.67 2.27
N ASP A 174 0.58 14.50 0.97
CA ASP A 174 0.48 15.55 -0.04
C ASP A 174 -0.97 16.08 -0.18
N GLU A 175 -1.95 15.19 -0.07
CA GLU A 175 -3.38 15.50 -0.12
C GLU A 175 -3.94 16.01 1.21
N GLN A 176 -3.14 16.00 2.29
CA GLN A 176 -3.58 16.29 3.67
C GLN A 176 -4.74 15.39 4.15
N ALA A 177 -4.77 14.15 3.67
CA ALA A 177 -5.86 13.18 3.84
C ALA A 177 -5.47 12.00 4.77
N LEU A 178 -4.42 12.13 5.58
CA LEU A 178 -4.07 11.08 6.56
C LEU A 178 -5.11 10.99 7.66
N GLU A 179 -5.75 9.83 7.78
CA GLU A 179 -6.84 9.57 8.72
C GLU A 179 -6.35 9.24 10.14
N GLU A 180 -7.27 9.28 11.11
CA GLU A 180 -7.02 8.79 12.45
C GLU A 180 -6.98 7.25 12.49
N ILE A 181 -6.03 6.69 13.22
CA ILE A 181 -6.09 5.27 13.57
C ILE A 181 -7.14 5.09 14.67
N ALA A 182 -8.36 4.72 14.30
CA ALA A 182 -9.52 4.58 15.20
C ALA A 182 -9.50 3.32 16.11
N GLN A 183 -8.35 2.65 16.24
CA GLN A 183 -8.23 1.47 17.10
C GLN A 183 -8.22 1.89 18.57
N ASN A 184 -9.13 1.33 19.37
CA ASN A 184 -9.13 1.53 20.82
C ASN A 184 -8.25 0.47 21.52
N GLN A 185 -7.46 0.92 22.49
CA GLN A 185 -6.61 0.08 23.33
C GLN A 185 -6.84 0.44 24.80
N THR A 186 -7.03 -0.58 25.65
CA THR A 186 -7.07 -0.42 27.10
C THR A 186 -5.73 -0.81 27.70
N ASP A 187 -5.49 -0.44 28.96
CA ASP A 187 -4.32 -0.91 29.74
C ASP A 187 -2.95 -0.50 29.16
N MET A 188 -2.92 0.61 28.42
CA MET A 188 -1.67 1.26 28.02
C MET A 188 -0.90 1.70 29.26
N ARG A 189 0.41 1.46 29.26
CA ARG A 189 1.29 1.79 30.38
C ARG A 189 1.70 3.26 30.27
N PRO A 190 1.27 4.13 31.20
CA PRO A 190 1.64 5.54 31.17
C PRO A 190 3.13 5.72 31.45
N LEU A 191 3.64 6.89 31.08
CA LEU A 191 4.97 7.34 31.43
C LEU A 191 4.85 8.41 32.52
N SER A 192 5.21 8.06 33.76
CA SER A 192 5.09 8.99 34.88
C SER A 192 6.10 10.14 34.76
N LEU A 193 5.77 11.31 35.31
CA LEU A 193 6.69 12.45 35.32
C LEU A 193 8.01 12.11 36.01
N ASN A 194 7.96 11.38 37.13
CA ASN A 194 9.15 10.99 37.88
C ASN A 194 10.05 10.04 37.05
N ASP A 195 9.45 9.05 36.38
CA ASP A 195 10.19 8.15 35.50
C ASP A 195 10.84 8.92 34.34
N ALA A 196 10.09 9.84 33.71
CA ALA A 196 10.59 10.67 32.62
C ALA A 196 11.76 11.55 33.05
N LEU A 197 11.67 12.21 34.21
CA LEU A 197 12.73 13.03 34.78
C LEU A 197 13.99 12.22 35.09
N ALA A 198 13.83 11.05 35.71
CA ALA A 198 14.95 10.17 36.03
C ALA A 198 15.69 9.71 34.77
N ALA A 199 14.94 9.32 33.75
CA ALA A 199 15.54 8.86 32.49
C ALA A 199 16.16 9.99 31.67
N ILE A 200 15.58 11.20 31.69
CA ILE A 200 16.23 12.40 31.10
C ILE A 200 17.52 12.71 31.83
N ALA A 201 17.56 12.59 33.17
CA ALA A 201 18.77 12.83 33.95
C ALA A 201 19.88 11.81 33.62
N GLU A 202 19.53 10.53 33.46
CA GLU A 202 20.48 9.49 33.04
C GLU A 202 21.01 9.74 31.62
N LEU A 203 20.13 10.12 30.68
CA LEU A 203 20.52 10.50 29.33
C LEU A 203 21.44 11.73 29.34
N LYS A 204 21.11 12.75 30.15
CA LYS A 204 21.91 13.96 30.33
C LYS A 204 23.32 13.60 30.77
N GLN A 205 23.47 12.80 31.83
CA GLN A 205 24.79 12.40 32.33
C GLN A 205 25.59 11.66 31.26
N THR A 206 24.96 10.69 30.60
CA THR A 206 25.60 9.93 29.52
C THR A 206 26.13 10.83 28.39
N LEU A 207 25.39 11.87 28.02
CA LEU A 207 25.79 12.79 26.96
C LEU A 207 26.85 13.80 27.43
N ILE A 208 26.79 14.26 28.69
CA ILE A 208 27.83 15.12 29.27
C ILE A 208 29.16 14.37 29.35
N ASP A 209 29.15 13.12 29.80
CA ASP A 209 30.35 12.27 29.87
C ASP A 209 31.01 12.06 28.49
N LYS A 210 30.22 12.09 27.42
CA LYS A 210 30.69 12.03 26.03
C LYS A 210 31.06 13.39 25.42
N GLY A 211 30.84 14.50 26.13
CA GLY A 211 31.04 15.86 25.62
C GLY A 211 29.99 16.30 24.58
N GLU A 212 28.83 15.65 24.53
CA GLU A 212 27.75 15.87 23.55
C GLU A 212 26.61 16.75 24.10
N ALA A 213 26.65 17.09 25.38
CA ALA A 213 25.64 17.92 26.06
C ALA A 213 26.27 18.86 27.09
N THR A 214 25.51 19.90 27.46
CA THR A 214 25.85 20.82 28.54
C THR A 214 24.89 20.63 29.71
N GLU A 215 25.12 21.34 30.82
CA GLU A 215 24.22 21.34 31.96
C GLU A 215 22.79 21.80 31.64
N LEU A 216 22.59 22.55 30.56
CA LEU A 216 21.26 22.99 30.11
C LEU A 216 20.43 21.89 29.48
N PHE A 217 21.07 20.81 29.01
CA PHE A 217 20.39 19.70 28.36
C PHE A 217 19.41 19.01 29.33
N GLY A 218 18.16 18.81 28.90
CA GLY A 218 17.18 18.07 29.69
C GLY A 218 16.61 18.83 30.89
N LEU A 219 16.98 20.09 31.11
CA LEU A 219 16.36 20.91 32.16
C LEU A 219 14.92 21.25 31.78
N VAL A 220 13.97 20.98 32.68
CA VAL A 220 12.56 21.28 32.44
C VAL A 220 12.30 22.78 32.41
N ARG A 221 11.47 23.21 31.47
CA ARG A 221 11.02 24.60 31.34
C ARG A 221 9.56 24.71 31.74
N GLY A 222 9.29 25.33 32.89
CA GLY A 222 7.94 25.45 33.44
C GLY A 222 7.28 24.08 33.61
N ASP A 223 6.00 23.97 33.23
CA ASP A 223 5.24 22.71 33.34
C ASP A 223 5.18 21.93 32.01
N GLY A 224 6.01 22.28 31.03
CA GLY A 224 5.89 21.75 29.66
C GLY A 224 5.98 20.22 29.57
N LEU A 225 6.92 19.60 30.28
CA LEU A 225 7.07 18.14 30.33
C LEU A 225 5.87 17.48 31.02
N ALA A 226 5.47 18.01 32.18
CA ALA A 226 4.34 17.49 32.95
C ALA A 226 3.04 17.59 32.16
N SER A 227 2.81 18.73 31.48
CA SER A 227 1.67 18.94 30.61
C SER A 227 1.67 17.96 29.44
N ALA A 228 2.80 17.75 28.75
CA ALA A 228 2.85 16.82 27.62
C ALA A 228 2.51 15.38 28.02
N LEU A 229 3.04 14.92 29.17
CA LEU A 229 2.75 13.59 29.71
C LEU A 229 1.30 13.47 30.19
N ALA A 230 0.76 14.50 30.84
CA ALA A 230 -0.62 14.47 31.32
C ALA A 230 -1.63 14.53 30.16
N THR A 231 -1.37 15.34 29.13
CA THR A 231 -2.27 15.51 27.99
C THR A 231 -2.53 14.19 27.28
N ILE A 232 -1.50 13.38 27.02
CA ILE A 232 -1.66 12.10 26.30
C ILE A 232 -2.48 11.06 27.07
N GLU A 233 -2.74 11.29 28.36
CA GLU A 233 -3.55 10.41 29.22
C GLU A 233 -4.99 10.93 29.42
N GLN A 234 -5.35 12.08 28.83
CA GLN A 234 -6.68 12.68 29.01
C GLN A 234 -7.79 11.94 28.26
N GLY A 235 -9.00 12.05 28.81
CA GLY A 235 -10.23 11.50 28.25
C GLY A 235 -11.47 12.15 28.88
N PHE A 236 -12.64 11.78 28.37
CA PHE A 236 -13.94 12.18 28.89
C PHE A 236 -14.78 10.94 29.22
N GLY A 237 -15.14 10.76 30.49
CA GLY A 237 -15.80 9.55 30.95
C GLY A 237 -14.89 8.33 30.78
N GLU A 238 -15.35 7.33 30.03
CA GLU A 238 -14.57 6.13 29.68
C GLU A 238 -13.83 6.27 28.33
N GLU A 239 -14.01 7.39 27.62
CA GLU A 239 -13.45 7.59 26.28
C GLU A 239 -12.13 8.39 26.36
N LEU A 240 -11.06 7.81 25.81
CA LEU A 240 -9.74 8.46 25.75
C LEU A 240 -9.68 9.39 24.54
N PHE A 241 -9.12 10.60 24.71
CA PHE A 241 -8.85 11.48 23.57
C PHE A 241 -7.76 10.93 22.65
N TYR A 242 -6.88 10.09 23.21
CA TYR A 242 -5.82 9.39 22.49
C TYR A 242 -5.99 7.89 22.74
N PRO A 243 -6.76 7.20 21.89
CA PRO A 243 -7.28 5.87 22.17
C PRO A 243 -6.27 4.73 22.02
N ASN A 244 -5.06 4.99 21.53
CA ASN A 244 -4.05 3.96 21.29
C ASN A 244 -2.62 4.48 21.47
N VAL A 245 -1.69 3.52 21.49
CA VAL A 245 -0.26 3.78 21.68
C VAL A 245 0.30 4.65 20.56
N ALA A 246 -0.19 4.50 19.32
CA ALA A 246 0.26 5.31 18.19
C ALA A 246 -0.12 6.78 18.37
N SER A 247 -1.37 7.08 18.70
CA SER A 247 -1.84 8.45 18.90
C SER A 247 -1.16 9.11 20.10
N ARG A 248 -1.04 8.40 21.24
CA ARG A 248 -0.34 8.91 22.42
C ARG A 248 1.13 9.20 22.17
N ALA A 249 1.86 8.26 21.55
CA ALA A 249 3.28 8.44 21.26
C ALA A 249 3.52 9.59 20.28
N SER A 250 2.67 9.72 19.25
CA SER A 250 2.78 10.78 18.24
C SER A 250 2.55 12.16 18.81
N HIS A 251 1.54 12.30 19.66
CA HIS A 251 1.28 13.54 20.40
C HIS A 251 2.41 13.87 21.38
N LEU A 252 2.94 12.87 22.10
CA LEU A 252 4.06 13.05 23.02
C LEU A 252 5.29 13.60 22.28
N LEU A 253 5.68 12.96 21.16
CA LEU A 253 6.80 13.42 20.35
C LEU A 253 6.58 14.85 19.85
N TYR A 254 5.39 15.14 19.34
CA TYR A 254 5.04 16.47 18.86
C TYR A 254 5.14 17.52 19.97
N PHE A 255 4.50 17.30 21.13
CA PHE A 255 4.48 18.27 22.23
C PHE A 255 5.86 18.52 22.82
N LEU A 256 6.66 17.49 23.03
CA LEU A 256 7.99 17.66 23.61
C LEU A 256 8.92 18.46 22.68
N ILE A 257 8.82 18.25 21.37
CA ILE A 257 9.65 18.97 20.39
C ILE A 257 9.11 20.38 20.13
N LYS A 258 7.83 20.53 19.79
CA LYS A 258 7.25 21.80 19.37
C LYS A 258 6.97 22.78 20.50
N ASN A 259 6.55 22.30 21.66
CA ASN A 259 6.23 23.19 22.78
C ASN A 259 7.47 23.57 23.60
N HIS A 260 8.67 23.09 23.19
CA HIS A 260 9.93 23.33 23.88
C HIS A 260 9.82 23.06 25.39
N ALA A 261 9.40 21.85 25.75
CA ALA A 261 9.18 21.42 27.14
C ALA A 261 10.44 21.51 28.04
N LEU A 262 11.62 21.56 27.41
CA LEU A 262 12.92 21.60 28.05
C LEU A 262 13.70 22.84 27.57
N ALA A 263 14.66 23.30 28.38
CA ALA A 263 15.53 24.43 28.06
C ALA A 263 16.43 24.13 26.85
N ASP A 264 17.02 22.92 26.82
CA ASP A 264 17.76 22.39 25.67
C ASP A 264 17.50 20.88 25.54
N GLY A 265 17.73 20.33 24.34
CA GLY A 265 17.63 18.90 24.09
C GLY A 265 16.25 18.41 23.69
N ASN A 266 15.26 19.30 23.44
CA ASN A 266 13.88 18.94 23.10
C ASN A 266 13.75 17.85 22.04
N LYS A 267 14.51 17.94 20.93
CA LYS A 267 14.54 16.90 19.89
C LYS A 267 15.04 15.55 20.44
N ARG A 268 16.17 15.55 21.13
CA ARG A 268 16.82 14.34 21.66
C ARG A 268 16.01 13.70 22.79
N CYS A 269 15.57 14.47 23.77
CA CYS A 269 14.72 14.01 24.86
C CYS A 269 13.33 13.60 24.37
N GLY A 270 12.74 14.34 23.43
CA GLY A 270 11.47 14.00 22.80
C GLY A 270 11.53 12.65 22.08
N SER A 271 12.54 12.45 21.24
CA SER A 271 12.81 11.17 20.58
C SER A 271 13.06 10.04 21.57
N PHE A 272 13.81 10.29 22.64
CA PHE A 272 14.08 9.31 23.68
C PHE A 272 12.82 8.87 24.42
N LEU A 273 12.01 9.81 24.93
CA LEU A 273 10.78 9.51 25.63
C LEU A 273 9.73 8.87 24.70
N PHE A 274 9.69 9.28 23.42
CA PHE A 274 8.88 8.63 22.38
C PHE A 274 9.22 7.14 22.24
N LEU A 275 10.49 6.81 22.02
CA LEU A 275 10.93 5.40 21.90
C LEU A 275 10.69 4.63 23.20
N TRP A 276 10.91 5.26 24.35
CA TRP A 276 10.71 4.61 25.64
C TRP A 276 9.22 4.31 25.89
N TYR A 277 8.33 5.24 25.55
CA TYR A 277 6.88 5.05 25.62
C TYR A 277 6.44 3.88 24.75
N LEU A 278 6.92 3.80 23.51
CA LEU A 278 6.65 2.68 22.60
C LEU A 278 7.16 1.35 23.18
N ARG A 279 8.37 1.32 23.74
CA ARG A 279 8.94 0.10 24.35
C ARG A 279 8.16 -0.37 25.57
N ARG A 280 7.71 0.55 26.43
CA ARG A 280 6.83 0.22 27.58
C ARG A 280 5.52 -0.43 27.11
N ASN A 281 5.08 -0.09 25.91
CA ASN A 281 3.83 -0.53 25.30
C ASN A 281 4.02 -1.52 24.13
N GLN A 282 5.17 -2.21 24.06
CA GLN A 282 5.52 -3.13 22.98
C GLN A 282 4.45 -4.21 22.68
N ASN A 283 3.68 -4.60 23.70
CA ASN A 283 2.63 -5.61 23.56
C ASN A 283 1.51 -5.20 22.61
N PHE A 284 1.30 -3.90 22.40
CA PHE A 284 0.30 -3.33 21.50
C PHE A 284 0.79 -3.12 20.06
N LEU A 285 2.09 -3.24 19.83
CA LEU A 285 2.73 -2.97 18.53
C LEU A 285 2.84 -4.23 17.69
N ALA A 286 2.57 -4.14 16.40
CA ALA A 286 2.62 -5.28 15.48
C ALA A 286 4.04 -5.84 15.31
N ARG A 287 5.06 -5.01 15.55
CA ARG A 287 6.48 -5.35 15.42
C ARG A 287 7.29 -4.72 16.56
N PRO A 288 8.51 -5.23 16.83
CA PRO A 288 9.47 -4.57 17.72
C PRO A 288 9.69 -3.10 17.36
N VAL A 289 9.88 -2.22 18.37
CA VAL A 289 10.06 -0.76 18.15
C VAL A 289 11.17 -0.44 17.15
N ASP A 290 12.29 -1.15 17.20
CA ASP A 290 13.45 -0.99 16.32
C ASP A 290 13.17 -1.34 14.85
N GLN A 291 12.15 -2.16 14.59
CA GLN A 291 11.68 -2.46 13.23
C GLN A 291 10.65 -1.45 12.72
N LEU A 292 9.96 -0.74 13.61
CA LEU A 292 9.00 0.32 13.25
C LEU A 292 9.70 1.66 13.07
N ILE A 293 10.58 2.00 14.00
CA ILE A 293 11.30 3.27 14.07
C ILE A 293 12.79 2.97 14.16
N ASN A 294 13.45 2.92 13.00
CA ASN A 294 14.92 2.87 12.95
C ASN A 294 15.53 4.27 13.15
N ASP A 295 16.86 4.34 13.24
CA ASP A 295 17.60 5.58 13.51
C ASP A 295 17.29 6.68 12.48
N ASN A 296 17.23 6.34 11.19
CA ASN A 296 16.93 7.28 10.12
C ASN A 296 15.50 7.83 10.23
N THR A 297 14.54 6.95 10.51
CA THR A 297 13.13 7.33 10.72
C THR A 297 13.01 8.26 11.93
N LEU A 298 13.66 7.94 13.05
CA LEU A 298 13.60 8.76 14.25
C LEU A 298 14.15 10.17 14.01
N VAL A 299 15.32 10.27 13.36
CA VAL A 299 15.94 11.56 13.00
C VAL A 299 15.01 12.35 12.07
N ALA A 300 14.47 11.70 11.03
CA ALA A 300 13.57 12.36 10.09
C ALA A 300 12.31 12.90 10.78
N LEU A 301 11.65 12.09 11.62
CA LEU A 301 10.46 12.53 12.36
C LEU A 301 10.76 13.67 13.33
N ALA A 302 11.87 13.60 14.07
CA ALA A 302 12.24 14.66 15.01
C ALA A 302 12.54 15.99 14.31
N LEU A 303 13.22 15.96 13.16
CA LEU A 303 13.48 17.15 12.35
C LEU A 303 12.20 17.67 11.70
N LEU A 304 11.38 16.79 11.12
CA LEU A 304 10.12 17.17 10.49
C LEU A 304 9.18 17.87 11.48
N VAL A 305 9.02 17.31 12.68
CA VAL A 305 8.26 17.95 13.77
C VAL A 305 8.91 19.26 14.18
N ALA A 306 10.24 19.33 14.30
CA ALA A 306 10.92 20.57 14.71
C ALA A 306 10.74 21.70 13.68
N GLU A 307 10.70 21.39 12.39
CA GLU A 307 10.59 22.38 11.30
C GLU A 307 9.14 22.64 10.84
N SER A 308 8.16 21.82 11.23
CA SER A 308 6.77 21.96 10.77
C SER A 308 6.13 23.29 11.18
N GLN A 309 5.18 23.80 10.40
CA GLN A 309 4.37 24.95 10.82
C GLN A 309 3.32 24.52 11.86
N SER A 310 2.83 25.47 12.68
CA SER A 310 1.77 25.18 13.67
C SER A 310 0.47 24.71 13.02
N SER A 311 0.16 25.20 11.81
CA SER A 311 -0.98 24.77 10.98
C SER A 311 -0.88 23.29 10.55
N GLN A 312 0.32 22.75 10.48
CA GLN A 312 0.58 21.36 10.06
C GLN A 312 0.55 20.36 11.23
N LYS A 313 0.19 20.80 12.45
CA LYS A 313 0.18 19.97 13.66
C LYS A 313 -0.52 18.63 13.44
N THR A 314 -1.76 18.66 12.98
CA THR A 314 -2.57 17.45 12.78
C THR A 314 -1.90 16.52 11.76
N LEU A 315 -1.45 17.05 10.63
CA LEU A 315 -0.78 16.27 9.59
C LEU A 315 0.49 15.58 10.10
N MET A 316 1.34 16.28 10.88
CA MET A 316 2.56 15.69 11.45
C MET A 316 2.22 14.54 12.40
N ILE A 317 1.24 14.75 13.27
CA ILE A 317 0.81 13.75 14.24
C ILE A 317 0.27 12.52 13.51
N ARG A 318 -0.62 12.70 12.53
CA ARG A 318 -1.15 11.58 11.72
C ARG A 318 -0.05 10.85 10.98
N LEU A 319 0.94 11.55 10.42
CA LEU A 319 2.07 10.91 9.78
C LEU A 319 2.85 10.01 10.75
N ILE A 320 3.15 10.50 11.95
CA ILE A 320 3.85 9.71 12.98
C ILE A 320 3.00 8.51 13.43
N GLU A 321 1.69 8.69 13.60
CA GLU A 321 0.76 7.62 13.96
C GLU A 321 0.87 6.45 12.97
N HIS A 322 0.90 6.77 11.67
CA HIS A 322 1.01 5.77 10.62
C HIS A 322 2.36 5.05 10.55
N PHE A 323 3.43 5.55 11.18
CA PHE A 323 4.68 4.78 11.33
C PHE A 323 4.60 3.72 12.44
N ILE A 324 3.61 3.82 13.34
CA ILE A 324 3.47 2.96 14.51
C ILE A 324 2.39 1.91 14.24
N LEU A 325 2.80 0.77 13.67
CA LEU A 325 1.87 -0.33 13.41
C LEU A 325 1.36 -0.95 14.73
N LEU A 326 0.05 -0.94 14.91
CA LEU A 326 -0.63 -1.59 16.02
C LEU A 326 -0.94 -3.06 15.69
N LYS A 327 -0.95 -3.93 16.70
CA LYS A 327 -1.48 -5.30 16.54
C LYS A 327 -2.96 -5.23 16.23
N LYS A 328 -3.42 -6.03 15.27
CA LYS A 328 -4.85 -6.23 15.03
C LYS A 328 -5.48 -6.80 16.30
N THR A 329 -6.56 -6.17 16.77
CA THR A 329 -7.39 -6.71 17.83
C THR A 329 -8.02 -8.00 17.28
N SER A 330 -7.76 -9.15 17.91
CA SER A 330 -8.45 -10.38 17.55
C SER A 330 -9.95 -10.15 17.75
N GLU A 331 -10.74 -10.18 16.69
CA GLU A 331 -12.19 -10.32 16.86
C GLU A 331 -12.43 -11.60 17.67
N ASN A 332 -13.05 -11.44 18.83
CA ASN A 332 -13.59 -12.55 19.58
C ASN A 332 -14.57 -13.27 18.64
N ASN A 333 -14.15 -14.41 18.08
CA ASN A 333 -15.06 -15.41 17.55
C ASN A 333 -15.91 -15.89 18.73
N GLY A 334 -16.99 -15.17 19.01
CA GLY A 334 -18.07 -15.58 19.88
C GLY A 334 -18.71 -16.82 19.28
N LYS A 335 -18.10 -17.98 19.53
CA LYS A 335 -18.80 -19.25 19.46
C LYS A 335 -19.84 -19.22 20.56
N ALA A 336 -21.08 -19.01 20.14
CA ALA A 336 -22.25 -19.46 20.86
C ALA A 336 -22.01 -20.91 21.32
N GLN A 337 -22.17 -21.15 22.62
CA GLN A 337 -22.50 -22.47 23.14
C GLN A 337 -24.00 -22.53 23.36
#